data_AF-A0A4V2EA94-F1
#
_entry.id   AF-A0A4V2EA94-F1
#
_cell.length_a   1.000
_cell.length_b   1.000
_cell.length_c   1.000
_cell.angle_alpha   90.00
_cell.angle_beta   90.00
_cell.angle_gamma   90.00
#
_symmetry.space_group_name_H-M   'P 1'
#
loop_
_entity.id
_entity.type
_entity.pdbx_description
1 polymer ?
#
loop_
_entity_poly.entity_id
_entity_poly.type
_entity_poly.pdbx_seq_one_letter_code
_entity_poly.pdbx_strand_id
1 'polypeptide(L)'
;MSVRRFSIVAVLLAIAGGAGPASSQDASSLKQEMIGQWELATTERSKTCVVTLKGDATAQGLKLELEPSCPAALPFTKDIAAWNIKGLDIVRLQNAAGEPVIDFTEVESGIFEGHRTGEGVYILQNLAAARALAKSMDQMIGDWSMVRGNGQAICGLTLTNTEAGQDNFQVFLKPKCDPAVTAFAPTVWRLDHGQMLLMSEKGETWQFEADDNAQWRKVPDTAAPLIMLRDQ
;
A
#
# COMPACT_ATOMS: atom_id res chain seq x y z
N MET A 1 -26.75 -1.98 -78.35
CA MET A 1 -27.40 -2.35 -77.08
C MET A 1 -26.94 -3.76 -76.75
N SER A 2 -26.10 -3.93 -75.72
CA SER A 2 -26.48 -4.44 -74.37
C SER A 2 -26.82 -5.94 -74.42
N VAL A 3 -26.29 -6.90 -73.64
CA VAL A 3 -25.68 -6.89 -72.30
C VAL A 3 -24.72 -8.09 -72.14
N ARG A 4 -23.81 -7.92 -71.18
CA ARG A 4 -22.77 -8.80 -70.61
C ARG A 4 -23.23 -10.18 -70.06
N ARG A 5 -22.24 -11.09 -70.10
CA ARG A 5 -21.97 -12.31 -69.31
C ARG A 5 -22.35 -12.21 -67.83
N PHE A 6 -22.55 -13.34 -67.12
CA PHE A 6 -21.88 -13.64 -65.85
C PHE A 6 -22.02 -15.12 -65.45
N SER A 7 -20.90 -15.84 -65.45
CA SER A 7 -20.74 -17.14 -64.76
C SER A 7 -20.38 -16.87 -63.30
N ILE A 8 -21.06 -17.51 -62.35
CA ILE A 8 -20.73 -17.45 -60.92
C ILE A 8 -19.86 -18.66 -60.59
N VAL A 9 -18.60 -18.42 -60.21
CA VAL A 9 -17.73 -19.39 -59.53
C VAL A 9 -17.69 -18.97 -58.06
N ALA A 10 -18.16 -19.84 -57.17
CA ALA A 10 -18.08 -19.63 -55.72
C ALA A 10 -16.72 -20.13 -55.23
N VAL A 11 -15.91 -19.23 -54.66
CA VAL A 11 -14.67 -19.55 -53.95
C VAL A 11 -14.97 -19.53 -52.45
N LEU A 12 -14.85 -20.69 -51.79
CA LEU A 12 -14.88 -20.83 -50.33
C LEU A 12 -13.47 -20.54 -49.79
N LEU A 13 -13.28 -19.41 -49.12
CA LEU A 13 -12.09 -19.15 -48.30
C LEU A 13 -12.26 -19.80 -46.92
N ALA A 14 -11.42 -20.78 -46.61
CA ALA A 14 -11.24 -21.27 -45.24
C ALA A 14 -10.31 -20.32 -44.48
N ILE A 15 -10.85 -19.60 -43.49
CA ILE A 15 -10.07 -18.76 -42.58
C ILE A 15 -9.57 -19.67 -41.45
N ALA A 16 -8.30 -20.05 -41.51
CA ALA A 16 -7.60 -20.66 -40.37
C ALA A 16 -7.24 -19.53 -39.39
N GLY A 17 -8.06 -19.34 -38.37
CA GLY A 17 -7.75 -18.48 -37.23
C GLY A 17 -6.70 -19.13 -36.34
N GLY A 18 -5.44 -18.68 -36.44
CA GLY A 18 -4.41 -18.98 -35.47
C GLY A 18 -4.64 -18.15 -34.20
N ALA A 19 -5.15 -18.77 -33.15
CA ALA A 19 -5.08 -18.22 -31.81
C ALA A 19 -3.63 -18.37 -31.31
N GLY A 20 -2.86 -17.28 -31.35
CA GLY A 20 -1.62 -17.17 -30.58
C GLY A 20 -1.94 -17.06 -29.07
N PRO A 21 -1.05 -17.49 -28.17
CA PRO A 21 -1.36 -17.52 -26.74
C PRO A 21 -1.31 -16.09 -26.17
N ALA A 22 -2.43 -15.62 -25.63
CA ALA A 22 -2.50 -14.39 -24.83
C ALA A 22 -1.70 -14.51 -23.51
N SER A 23 -1.38 -15.73 -23.07
CA SER A 23 -0.81 -16.03 -21.74
C SER A 23 0.66 -15.61 -21.54
N SER A 24 1.38 -15.18 -22.57
CA SER A 24 2.76 -14.71 -22.44
C SER A 24 2.87 -13.23 -22.08
N GLN A 25 1.80 -12.45 -22.27
CA GLN A 25 1.84 -11.00 -22.06
C GLN A 25 1.76 -10.62 -20.58
N ASP A 26 0.99 -11.37 -19.79
CA ASP A 26 0.75 -11.05 -18.37
C ASP A 26 1.97 -11.36 -17.48
N ALA A 27 2.59 -12.53 -17.63
CA ALA A 27 3.78 -12.89 -16.84
C ALA A 27 5.02 -12.04 -17.19
N SER A 28 5.15 -11.62 -18.46
CA SER A 28 6.28 -10.79 -18.89
C SER A 28 6.13 -9.32 -18.52
N SER A 29 4.89 -8.80 -18.49
CA SER A 29 4.58 -7.47 -17.96
C SER A 29 4.78 -7.43 -16.45
N LEU A 30 4.23 -8.39 -15.69
CA LEU A 30 4.45 -8.45 -14.25
C LEU A 30 5.94 -8.57 -13.90
N LYS A 31 6.70 -9.43 -14.60
CA LYS A 31 8.16 -9.50 -14.43
C LYS A 31 8.79 -8.12 -14.57
N GLN A 32 8.41 -7.36 -15.59
CA GLN A 32 9.01 -6.05 -15.84
C GLN A 32 8.62 -5.02 -14.77
N GLU A 33 7.38 -5.07 -14.28
CA GLU A 33 6.88 -4.23 -13.18
C GLU A 33 7.58 -4.53 -11.85
N MET A 34 7.92 -5.80 -11.61
CA MET A 34 8.61 -6.22 -10.40
C MET A 34 10.08 -5.81 -10.36
N ILE A 35 10.73 -5.45 -11.47
CA ILE A 35 12.14 -5.03 -11.46
C ILE A 35 12.26 -3.68 -10.74
N GLY A 36 13.01 -3.65 -9.63
CA GLY A 36 13.18 -2.45 -8.83
C GLY A 36 13.42 -2.74 -7.35
N GLN A 37 13.28 -1.69 -6.53
CA GLN A 37 13.42 -1.78 -5.08
C GLN A 37 12.04 -1.89 -4.41
N TRP A 38 11.92 -2.85 -3.49
CA TRP A 38 10.71 -3.19 -2.79
C TRP A 38 10.97 -3.21 -1.29
N GLU A 39 9.98 -2.79 -0.51
CA GLU A 39 9.92 -3.05 0.93
C GLU A 39 9.20 -4.38 1.15
N LEU A 40 9.85 -5.29 1.85
CA LEU A 40 9.26 -6.49 2.42
C LEU A 40 9.04 -6.26 3.91
N ALA A 41 7.81 -6.41 4.38
CA ALA A 41 7.43 -6.06 5.74
C ALA A 41 6.45 -7.07 6.35
N THR A 42 6.35 -7.12 7.69
CA THR A 42 5.17 -7.67 8.36
C THR A 42 3.95 -6.78 8.10
N THR A 43 2.74 -7.29 8.35
CA THR A 43 1.48 -6.53 8.12
C THR A 43 1.48 -5.20 8.85
N GLU A 44 1.85 -5.19 10.13
CA GLU A 44 1.94 -3.98 10.94
C GLU A 44 3.21 -3.14 10.66
N ARG A 45 4.05 -3.58 9.71
CA ARG A 45 5.32 -2.94 9.31
C ARG A 45 6.32 -2.71 10.46
N SER A 46 6.15 -3.40 11.59
CA SER A 46 7.07 -3.36 12.73
C SER A 46 8.47 -3.90 12.38
N LYS A 47 8.54 -4.78 11.37
CA LYS A 47 9.80 -5.28 10.80
C LYS A 47 9.77 -5.10 9.30
N THR A 48 10.76 -4.37 8.78
CA THR A 48 10.90 -4.12 7.34
C THR A 48 12.29 -4.46 6.87
N CYS A 49 12.40 -4.82 5.60
CA CYS A 49 13.66 -4.97 4.92
C CYS A 49 13.53 -4.63 3.44
N VAL A 50 14.63 -4.20 2.80
CA VAL A 50 14.61 -3.83 1.39
C VAL A 50 15.12 -4.97 0.52
N VAL A 51 14.37 -5.27 -0.53
CA VAL A 51 14.71 -6.26 -1.55
C VAL A 51 14.80 -5.57 -2.90
N THR A 52 15.89 -5.79 -3.64
CA THR A 52 16.02 -5.34 -5.03
C THR A 52 15.84 -6.51 -5.97
N LEU A 53 14.78 -6.52 -6.77
CA LEU A 53 14.51 -7.54 -7.78
C LEU A 53 15.12 -7.10 -9.12
N LYS A 54 15.90 -7.97 -9.76
CA LYS A 54 16.61 -7.69 -11.01
C LYS A 54 16.18 -8.63 -12.12
N GLY A 55 16.26 -8.15 -13.37
CA GLY A 55 15.90 -8.93 -14.56
C GLY A 55 16.95 -9.95 -15.01
N ASP A 56 18.14 -9.96 -14.40
CA ASP A 56 19.23 -10.87 -14.75
C ASP A 56 18.88 -12.32 -14.38
N ALA A 57 19.12 -13.25 -15.30
CA ALA A 57 18.91 -14.67 -15.04
C ALA A 57 19.99 -15.24 -14.09
N THR A 58 19.57 -16.18 -13.26
CA THR A 58 20.40 -17.07 -12.44
C THR A 58 20.06 -18.52 -12.80
N ALA A 59 20.82 -19.48 -12.29
CA ALA A 59 20.50 -20.90 -12.52
C ALA A 59 19.11 -21.31 -11.96
N GLN A 60 18.56 -20.53 -11.02
CA GLN A 60 17.32 -20.86 -10.29
C GLN A 60 16.15 -19.93 -10.64
N GLY A 61 16.38 -18.84 -11.38
CA GLY A 61 15.35 -17.86 -11.68
C GLY A 61 15.97 -16.53 -12.06
N LEU A 62 15.55 -15.46 -11.39
CA LEU A 62 16.03 -14.11 -11.57
C LEU A 62 16.79 -13.64 -10.33
N LYS A 63 17.77 -12.76 -10.53
CA LYS A 63 18.63 -12.25 -9.47
C LYS A 63 17.86 -11.31 -8.55
N LEU A 64 18.09 -11.41 -7.25
CA LEU A 64 17.70 -10.40 -6.26
C LEU A 64 18.87 -10.03 -5.35
N GLU A 65 18.73 -8.91 -4.67
CA GLU A 65 19.66 -8.46 -3.63
C GLU A 65 18.85 -8.08 -2.38
N LEU A 66 19.24 -8.64 -1.24
CA LEU A 66 18.71 -8.32 0.07
C LEU A 66 19.65 -7.33 0.75
N GLU A 67 19.11 -6.28 1.37
CA GLU A 67 19.90 -5.44 2.26
C GLU A 67 20.51 -6.27 3.42
N PRO A 68 21.68 -5.89 3.95
CA PRO A 68 22.33 -6.66 5.02
C PRO A 68 21.50 -6.81 6.30
N SER A 69 20.52 -5.92 6.53
CA SER A 69 19.62 -5.96 7.68
C SER A 69 18.49 -6.99 7.55
N CYS A 70 18.20 -7.51 6.34
CA CYS A 70 17.05 -8.41 6.11
C CYS A 70 17.06 -9.64 7.03
N PRO A 71 18.17 -10.38 7.21
CA PRO A 71 18.20 -11.57 8.06
C PRO A 71 17.93 -11.31 9.55
N ALA A 72 18.18 -10.08 10.02
CA ALA A 72 17.92 -9.68 11.39
C ALA A 72 16.46 -9.23 11.57
N ALA A 73 15.92 -8.48 10.62
CA ALA A 73 14.52 -8.04 10.63
C ALA A 73 13.56 -9.21 10.37
N LEU A 74 13.82 -9.99 9.32
CA LEU A 74 12.96 -11.04 8.81
C LEU A 74 13.80 -12.32 8.61
N PRO A 75 13.91 -13.19 9.64
CA PRO A 75 14.87 -14.31 9.63
C PRO A 75 14.76 -15.29 8.45
N PHE A 76 13.55 -15.52 7.92
CA PHE A 76 13.33 -16.42 6.77
C PHE A 76 14.02 -15.93 5.49
N THR A 77 14.37 -14.65 5.41
CA THR A 77 15.04 -14.08 4.22
C THR A 77 16.42 -14.67 3.98
N LYS A 78 17.03 -15.31 4.98
CA LYS A 78 18.30 -16.04 4.85
C LYS A 78 18.27 -17.13 3.79
N ASP A 79 17.10 -17.71 3.55
CA ASP A 79 16.95 -18.84 2.63
C ASP A 79 16.65 -18.38 1.20
N ILE A 80 16.43 -17.08 0.97
CA ILE A 80 16.08 -16.53 -0.34
C ILE A 80 17.34 -16.38 -1.21
N ALA A 81 17.33 -17.00 -2.39
CA ALA A 81 18.45 -16.98 -3.33
C ALA A 81 18.10 -16.41 -4.71
N ALA A 82 16.82 -16.49 -5.11
CA ALA A 82 16.34 -16.01 -6.40
C ALA A 82 14.86 -15.63 -6.31
N TRP A 83 14.38 -14.89 -7.32
CA TRP A 83 12.95 -14.64 -7.52
C TRP A 83 12.50 -15.12 -8.90
N ASN A 84 11.19 -15.31 -9.08
CA ASN A 84 10.62 -15.63 -10.37
C ASN A 84 9.13 -15.25 -10.43
N ILE A 85 8.55 -15.27 -11.63
CA ILE A 85 7.09 -15.26 -11.80
C ILE A 85 6.62 -16.70 -11.99
N LYS A 86 5.72 -17.17 -11.14
CA LYS A 86 5.08 -18.48 -11.26
C LYS A 86 3.66 -18.28 -11.80
N GLY A 87 3.32 -19.00 -12.87
CA GLY A 87 2.03 -18.81 -13.52
C GLY A 87 1.96 -17.43 -14.18
N LEU A 88 0.92 -16.66 -13.88
CA LEU A 88 0.68 -15.35 -14.49
C LEU A 88 0.87 -14.19 -13.49
N ASP A 89 0.67 -14.45 -12.20
CA ASP A 89 0.38 -13.43 -11.19
C ASP A 89 1.13 -13.64 -9.86
N ILE A 90 1.90 -14.73 -9.72
CA ILE A 90 2.60 -15.04 -8.47
C ILE A 90 4.05 -14.58 -8.56
N VAL A 91 4.42 -13.63 -7.71
CA VAL A 91 5.82 -13.27 -7.47
C VAL A 91 6.39 -14.23 -6.43
N ARG A 92 7.30 -15.11 -6.83
CA ARG A 92 7.92 -16.11 -5.97
C ARG A 92 9.31 -15.67 -5.54
N LEU A 93 9.58 -15.67 -4.24
CA LEU A 93 10.93 -15.71 -3.69
C LEU A 93 11.25 -17.15 -3.30
N GLN A 94 12.41 -17.64 -3.70
CA GLN A 94 12.75 -19.07 -3.65
C GLN A 94 14.19 -19.30 -3.19
N ASN A 95 14.42 -20.50 -2.65
CA ASN A 95 15.72 -20.91 -2.16
C ASN A 95 16.65 -21.39 -3.28
N ALA A 96 17.88 -21.76 -2.91
CA ALA A 96 18.90 -22.25 -3.85
C ALA A 96 18.53 -23.59 -4.52
N ALA A 97 17.57 -24.34 -3.95
CA ALA A 97 17.03 -25.57 -4.56
C ALA A 97 15.86 -25.28 -5.52
N GLY A 98 15.37 -24.04 -5.59
CA GLY A 98 14.21 -23.64 -6.38
C GLY A 98 12.86 -23.83 -5.68
N GLU A 99 12.86 -24.16 -4.40
CA GLU A 99 11.64 -24.32 -3.60
C GLU A 99 11.12 -22.94 -3.16
N PRO A 100 9.79 -22.75 -3.07
CA PRO A 100 9.22 -21.50 -2.61
C PRO A 100 9.61 -21.23 -1.15
N VAL A 101 10.19 -20.06 -0.92
CA VAL A 101 10.29 -19.48 0.42
C VAL A 101 9.00 -18.71 0.71
N ILE A 102 8.55 -17.88 -0.23
CA ILE A 102 7.28 -17.17 -0.12
C ILE A 102 6.75 -16.86 -1.52
N ASP A 103 5.45 -17.05 -1.71
CA ASP A 103 4.71 -16.67 -2.92
C ASP A 103 3.87 -15.46 -2.56
N PHE A 104 3.93 -14.42 -3.38
CA PHE A 104 3.13 -13.21 -3.23
C PHE A 104 2.12 -13.09 -4.37
N THR A 105 0.92 -12.62 -4.05
CA THR A 105 -0.13 -12.25 -5.00
C THR A 105 -0.54 -10.81 -4.78
N GLU A 106 -0.82 -10.09 -5.86
CA GLU A 106 -1.33 -8.72 -5.76
C GLU A 106 -2.74 -8.72 -5.14
N VAL A 107 -2.94 -7.94 -4.09
CA VAL A 107 -4.23 -7.77 -3.42
C VAL A 107 -4.82 -6.38 -3.66
N GLU A 108 -3.95 -5.41 -3.88
CA GLU A 108 -4.24 -4.04 -4.27
C GLU A 108 -3.13 -3.56 -5.21
N SER A 109 -3.43 -2.59 -6.08
CA SER A 109 -2.46 -2.05 -7.05
C SER A 109 -1.11 -1.72 -6.41
N GLY A 110 -0.07 -2.50 -6.74
CA GLY A 110 1.29 -2.34 -6.23
C GLY A 110 1.54 -2.85 -4.80
N ILE A 111 0.56 -3.55 -4.20
CA ILE A 111 0.64 -4.19 -2.90
C ILE A 111 0.43 -5.69 -3.08
N PHE A 112 1.47 -6.45 -2.75
CA PHE A 112 1.44 -7.90 -2.84
C PHE A 112 1.51 -8.52 -1.45
N GLU A 113 0.71 -9.55 -1.20
CA GLU A 113 0.67 -10.27 0.06
C GLU A 113 1.13 -11.71 -0.11
N GLY A 114 1.92 -12.18 0.86
CA GLY A 114 2.41 -13.55 0.94
C GLY A 114 2.22 -14.10 2.34
N HIS A 115 1.72 -15.33 2.43
CA HIS A 115 1.50 -16.02 3.70
C HIS A 115 2.62 -17.02 3.98
N ARG A 116 3.11 -17.05 5.22
CA ARG A 116 3.98 -18.11 5.74
C ARG A 116 3.33 -18.82 6.91
N THR A 117 3.21 -20.14 6.81
CA THR A 117 2.60 -20.99 7.85
C THR A 117 3.35 -20.83 9.17
N GLY A 118 2.64 -20.43 10.22
CA GLY A 118 3.22 -20.23 11.56
C GLY A 118 4.00 -18.92 11.76
N GLU A 119 4.15 -18.09 10.73
CA GLU A 119 4.87 -16.81 10.79
C GLU A 119 3.96 -15.60 10.51
N GLY A 120 2.89 -15.78 9.74
CA GLY A 120 1.91 -14.73 9.45
C GLY A 120 1.92 -14.26 8.00
N VAL A 121 1.49 -13.01 7.79
CA VAL A 121 1.39 -12.37 6.48
C VAL A 121 2.53 -11.38 6.30
N TYR A 122 3.05 -11.32 5.08
CA TYR A 122 4.08 -10.39 4.67
C TYR A 122 3.59 -9.57 3.48
N ILE A 123 3.93 -8.30 3.49
CA ILE A 123 3.60 -7.34 2.45
C ILE A 123 4.86 -7.06 1.65
N LEU A 124 4.73 -7.06 0.32
CA LEU A 124 5.74 -6.58 -0.62
C LEU A 124 5.16 -5.40 -1.39
N GLN A 125 5.77 -4.22 -1.25
CA GLN A 125 5.32 -2.98 -1.88
C GLN A 125 6.48 -2.15 -2.43
N ASN A 126 6.20 -1.27 -3.38
CA ASN A 126 7.23 -0.41 -3.97
C ASN A 126 7.91 0.43 -2.88
N LEU A 127 9.25 0.43 -2.83
CA LEU A 127 10.00 1.09 -1.75
C LEU A 127 9.75 2.60 -1.69
N ALA A 128 9.60 3.27 -2.84
CA ALA A 128 9.37 4.71 -2.87
C ALA A 128 7.98 5.05 -2.32
N ALA A 129 6.96 4.28 -2.69
CA ALA A 129 5.61 4.41 -2.14
C ALA A 129 5.58 4.15 -0.62
N ALA A 130 6.22 3.06 -0.18
CA ALA A 130 6.33 2.69 1.23
C ALA A 130 6.97 3.79 2.09
N ARG A 131 8.05 4.41 1.57
CA ARG A 131 8.74 5.53 2.23
C ARG A 131 7.94 6.83 2.20
N ALA A 132 7.23 7.11 1.10
CA ALA A 132 6.37 8.29 1.00
C ALA A 132 5.25 8.21 2.04
N LEU A 133 4.63 7.04 2.22
CA LEU A 133 3.61 6.82 3.24
C LEU A 133 4.17 7.01 4.66
N ALA A 134 5.32 6.39 4.97
CA ALA A 134 5.97 6.55 6.27
C ALA A 134 6.31 8.02 6.57
N LYS A 135 6.90 8.72 5.59
CA LYS A 135 7.18 10.16 5.72
C LYS A 135 5.90 10.98 5.95
N SER A 136 4.82 10.66 5.25
CA SER A 136 3.54 11.35 5.43
C SER A 136 2.98 11.14 6.83
N MET A 137 3.10 9.94 7.39
CA MET A 137 2.70 9.66 8.78
C MET A 137 3.62 10.39 9.77
N ASP A 138 4.95 10.37 9.56
CA ASP A 138 5.90 11.08 10.43
C ASP A 138 5.60 12.58 10.51
N GLN A 139 5.17 13.16 9.38
CA GLN A 139 4.73 14.54 9.33
C GLN A 139 3.47 14.80 10.16
N MET A 140 2.63 13.81 10.43
CA MET A 140 1.43 13.97 11.25
C MET A 140 1.72 13.92 12.76
N ILE A 141 2.82 13.28 13.17
CA ILE A 141 3.20 13.17 14.58
C ILE A 141 3.50 14.57 15.16
N GLY A 142 3.05 14.80 16.39
CA GLY A 142 3.37 15.98 17.17
C GLY A 142 2.14 16.64 17.78
N ASP A 143 2.31 17.90 18.16
CA ASP A 143 1.26 18.69 18.79
C ASP A 143 0.39 19.41 17.75
N TRP A 144 -0.91 19.42 18.04
CA TRP A 144 -1.94 20.00 17.20
C TRP A 144 -2.91 20.84 18.03
N SER A 145 -3.47 21.86 17.39
CA SER A 145 -4.55 22.68 17.91
C SER A 145 -5.81 22.42 17.10
N MET A 146 -6.86 21.97 17.77
CA MET A 146 -8.21 21.93 17.23
C MET A 146 -8.86 23.30 17.43
N VAL A 147 -9.32 23.90 16.33
CA VAL A 147 -9.90 25.24 16.29
C VAL A 147 -11.28 25.22 15.63
N ARG A 148 -12.12 26.20 15.99
CA ARG A 148 -13.38 26.47 15.26
C ARG A 148 -13.08 27.22 13.96
N GLY A 149 -14.04 27.30 13.06
CA GLY A 149 -13.92 28.06 11.79
C GLY A 149 -13.58 29.55 11.95
N ASN A 150 -13.77 30.15 13.14
CA ASN A 150 -13.34 31.51 13.46
C ASN A 150 -11.89 31.60 14.00
N GLY A 151 -11.14 30.50 14.01
CA GLY A 151 -9.76 30.40 14.51
C GLY A 151 -9.63 30.23 16.03
N GLN A 152 -10.74 30.21 16.79
CA GLN A 152 -10.68 30.00 18.24
C GLN A 152 -10.20 28.58 18.55
N ALA A 153 -9.06 28.45 19.24
CA ALA A 153 -8.59 27.18 19.77
C ALA A 153 -9.53 26.63 20.84
N ILE A 154 -9.91 25.36 20.70
CA ILE A 154 -10.84 24.67 21.58
C ILE A 154 -10.24 23.43 22.25
N CYS A 155 -9.16 22.87 21.73
CA CYS A 155 -8.47 21.75 22.35
C CYS A 155 -7.06 21.62 21.76
N GLY A 156 -6.06 21.31 22.58
CA GLY A 156 -4.76 20.84 22.11
C GLY A 156 -4.74 19.32 22.08
N LEU A 157 -4.01 18.72 21.15
CA LEU A 157 -3.86 17.27 21.01
C LEU A 157 -2.39 16.93 20.73
N THR A 158 -1.97 15.72 21.09
CA THR A 158 -0.68 15.16 20.70
C THR A 158 -0.93 13.86 19.93
N LEU A 159 -0.61 13.86 18.64
CA LEU A 159 -0.62 12.68 17.78
C LEU A 159 0.73 11.97 17.93
N THR A 160 0.73 10.73 18.38
CA THR A 160 1.97 9.96 18.62
C THR A 160 2.22 8.92 17.53
N ASN A 161 3.41 8.32 17.51
CA ASN A 161 3.70 7.07 16.79
C ASN A 161 3.60 5.82 17.68
N THR A 162 2.96 5.92 18.85
CA THR A 162 2.80 4.74 19.71
C THR A 162 1.68 3.88 19.15
N GLU A 163 2.01 2.69 18.65
CA GLU A 163 1.07 1.75 18.05
C GLU A 163 -0.06 1.37 19.02
N ALA A 164 -1.28 1.28 18.49
CA ALA A 164 -2.49 0.84 19.15
C ALA A 164 -3.22 -0.29 18.38
N GLY A 165 -2.53 -0.94 17.43
CA GLY A 165 -3.02 -2.06 16.62
C GLY A 165 -3.89 -1.64 15.42
N GLN A 166 -4.00 -2.50 14.39
CA GLN A 166 -4.76 -2.24 13.16
C GLN A 166 -4.42 -0.90 12.48
N ASP A 167 -3.11 -0.61 12.37
CA ASP A 167 -2.58 0.64 11.80
C ASP A 167 -3.03 1.92 12.53
N ASN A 168 -3.42 1.79 13.80
CA ASN A 168 -3.76 2.91 14.66
C ASN A 168 -2.61 3.30 15.58
N PHE A 169 -2.59 4.57 15.96
CA PHE A 169 -1.61 5.16 16.88
C PHE A 169 -2.32 5.94 17.99
N GLN A 170 -1.68 6.09 19.15
CA GLN A 170 -2.29 6.79 20.28
C GLN A 170 -2.37 8.31 20.04
N VAL A 171 -3.49 8.92 20.43
CA VAL A 171 -3.67 10.38 20.51
C VAL A 171 -4.05 10.77 21.94
N PHE A 172 -3.51 11.89 22.41
CA PHE A 172 -3.81 12.44 23.72
C PHE A 172 -4.40 13.84 23.62
N LEU A 173 -5.41 14.14 24.43
CA LEU A 173 -5.92 15.50 24.61
C LEU A 173 -5.05 16.24 25.64
N LYS A 174 -4.64 17.47 25.32
CA LYS A 174 -4.08 18.41 26.29
C LYS A 174 -5.20 18.90 27.25
N PRO A 175 -4.87 19.40 28.46
CA PRO A 175 -5.90 19.90 29.38
C PRO A 175 -6.71 21.07 28.82
N LYS A 176 -7.89 21.31 29.42
CA LYS A 176 -8.79 22.46 29.13
C LYS A 176 -9.45 22.44 27.74
N CYS A 177 -9.78 21.25 27.25
CA CYS A 177 -10.53 21.11 26.01
C CYS A 177 -12.02 21.45 26.18
N ASP A 178 -12.62 21.94 25.10
CA ASP A 178 -14.05 22.18 24.96
C ASP A 178 -14.87 20.91 25.21
N PRO A 179 -16.05 21.02 25.85
CA PRO A 179 -16.88 19.86 26.19
C PRO A 179 -17.17 18.92 25.03
N ALA A 180 -17.38 19.44 23.81
CA ALA A 180 -17.68 18.60 22.65
C ALA A 180 -16.50 17.69 22.29
N VAL A 181 -15.27 18.18 22.43
CA VAL A 181 -14.05 17.39 22.17
C VAL A 181 -13.83 16.37 23.28
N THR A 182 -14.07 16.74 24.54
CA THR A 182 -13.98 15.80 25.67
C THR A 182 -15.07 14.73 25.66
N ALA A 183 -16.23 15.01 25.06
CA ALA A 183 -17.31 14.02 24.92
C ALA A 183 -16.99 12.98 23.85
N PHE A 184 -16.38 13.43 22.74
CA PHE A 184 -15.85 12.59 21.68
C PHE A 184 -14.68 11.74 22.19
N ALA A 185 -13.72 12.33 22.93
CA ALA A 185 -12.61 11.63 23.59
C ALA A 185 -11.84 10.67 22.66
N PRO A 186 -11.13 11.18 21.65
CA PRO A 186 -10.32 10.33 20.79
C PRO A 186 -9.16 9.73 21.60
N THR A 187 -8.95 8.42 21.42
CA THR A 187 -7.84 7.68 22.05
C THR A 187 -6.85 7.17 21.01
N VAL A 188 -7.31 6.99 19.77
CA VAL A 188 -6.47 6.57 18.66
C VAL A 188 -6.68 7.44 17.42
N TRP A 189 -5.64 7.51 16.58
CA TRP A 189 -5.65 8.17 15.30
C TRP A 189 -4.97 7.32 14.23
N ARG A 190 -5.28 7.56 12.96
CA ARG A 190 -4.55 7.00 11.82
C ARG A 190 -4.58 7.95 10.62
N LEU A 191 -3.66 7.74 9.69
CA LEU A 191 -3.68 8.39 8.39
C LEU A 191 -4.11 7.35 7.34
N ASP A 192 -5.22 7.60 6.67
CA ASP A 192 -5.84 6.66 5.75
C ASP A 192 -6.16 7.38 4.44
N HIS A 193 -5.56 6.96 3.32
CA HIS A 193 -5.74 7.59 2.00
C HIS A 193 -5.62 9.14 1.99
N GLY A 194 -4.71 9.69 2.81
CA GLY A 194 -4.52 11.15 2.92
C GLY A 194 -5.50 11.85 3.87
N GLN A 195 -6.34 11.10 4.60
CA GLN A 195 -7.29 11.60 5.58
C GLN A 195 -6.81 11.26 6.99
N MET A 196 -6.86 12.23 7.88
CA MET A 196 -6.59 12.02 9.29
C MET A 196 -7.89 11.59 9.97
N LEU A 197 -7.86 10.41 10.58
CA LEU A 197 -8.98 9.87 11.33
C LEU A 197 -8.64 9.92 12.81
N LEU A 198 -9.50 10.56 13.61
CA LEU A 198 -9.51 10.45 15.06
C LEU A 198 -10.64 9.49 15.44
N MET A 199 -10.40 8.58 16.38
CA MET A 199 -11.42 7.61 16.80
C MET A 199 -11.49 7.51 18.32
N SER A 200 -12.71 7.37 18.82
CA SER A 200 -12.99 7.17 20.24
C SER A 200 -13.17 5.69 20.56
N GLU A 201 -12.99 5.33 21.84
CA GLU A 201 -13.29 3.97 22.33
C GLU A 201 -14.77 3.58 22.15
N LYS A 202 -15.65 4.55 21.91
CA LYS A 202 -17.09 4.33 21.66
C LYS A 202 -17.37 3.95 20.20
N GLY A 203 -16.36 3.92 19.33
CA GLY A 203 -16.50 3.63 17.90
C GLY A 203 -16.91 4.83 17.06
N GLU A 204 -16.83 6.05 17.60
CA GLU A 204 -17.07 7.27 16.82
C GLU A 204 -15.80 7.66 16.07
N THR A 205 -15.94 8.14 14.83
CA THR A 205 -14.81 8.59 14.01
C THR A 205 -15.02 10.03 13.55
N TRP A 206 -14.02 10.88 13.73
CA TRP A 206 -13.94 12.19 13.09
C TRP A 206 -12.86 12.15 12.02
N GLN A 207 -13.27 12.41 10.79
CA GLN A 207 -12.41 12.42 9.61
C GLN A 207 -12.03 13.85 9.25
N PHE A 208 -10.77 14.05 8.91
CA PHE A 208 -10.22 15.34 8.50
C PHE A 208 -9.48 15.20 7.18
N GLU A 209 -9.69 16.17 6.30
CA GLU A 209 -8.99 16.29 5.02
C GLU A 209 -8.14 17.55 5.01
N ALA A 210 -6.94 17.45 4.44
CA ALA A 210 -6.10 18.62 4.21
C ALA A 210 -6.74 19.52 3.14
N ASP A 211 -6.82 20.82 3.42
CA ASP A 211 -7.17 21.84 2.45
C ASP A 211 -5.93 22.44 1.77
N ASP A 212 -6.16 23.35 0.81
CA ASP A 212 -5.09 24.03 0.05
C ASP A 212 -4.13 24.85 0.92
N ASN A 213 -4.49 25.13 2.18
CA ASN A 213 -3.68 25.89 3.13
C ASN A 213 -2.96 24.98 4.14
N ALA A 214 -2.93 23.67 3.89
CA ALA A 214 -2.41 22.65 4.81
C ALA A 214 -3.11 22.64 6.18
N GLN A 215 -4.36 23.10 6.24
CA GLN A 215 -5.22 22.96 7.40
C GLN A 215 -6.06 21.69 7.24
N TRP A 216 -6.29 20.98 8.33
CA TRP A 216 -7.02 19.73 8.30
C TRP A 216 -8.46 19.98 8.74
N ARG A 217 -9.40 19.96 7.80
CA ARG A 217 -10.82 20.29 8.06
C ARG A 217 -11.63 19.03 8.27
N LYS A 218 -12.48 19.03 9.30
CA LYS A 218 -13.38 17.91 9.57
C LYS A 218 -14.39 17.78 8.42
N VAL A 219 -14.54 16.56 7.90
CA VAL A 219 -15.50 16.21 6.85
C VAL A 219 -16.55 15.20 7.36
N PRO A 220 -17.82 15.29 6.89
CA PRO A 220 -18.36 16.37 6.07
C PRO A 220 -18.41 17.70 6.84
N ASP A 221 -18.43 18.82 6.10
CA ASP A 221 -18.58 20.14 6.69
C ASP A 221 -19.87 20.21 7.53
N THR A 222 -19.79 20.91 8.67
CA THR A 222 -20.94 21.15 9.54
C THR A 222 -21.11 22.65 9.78
N ALA A 223 -22.26 23.05 10.35
CA ALA A 223 -22.52 24.45 10.71
C ALA A 223 -21.49 25.03 11.71
N ALA A 224 -20.76 24.18 12.43
CA ALA A 224 -19.65 24.55 13.29
C ALA A 224 -18.37 23.88 12.79
N PRO A 225 -17.68 24.45 11.77
CA PRO A 225 -16.48 23.86 11.20
C PRO A 225 -15.42 23.62 12.27
N LEU A 226 -14.76 22.48 12.15
CA LEU A 226 -13.70 22.05 13.04
C LEU A 226 -12.45 21.84 12.22
N ILE A 227 -11.36 22.47 12.64
CA ILE A 227 -10.12 22.51 11.88
C ILE A 227 -8.99 22.10 12.83
N MET A 228 -8.07 21.29 12.33
CA MET A 228 -6.85 20.88 12.99
C MET A 228 -5.68 21.65 12.37
N LEU A 229 -4.97 22.39 13.21
CA LEU A 229 -3.79 23.17 12.86
C LEU A 229 -2.59 22.60 13.59
N ARG A 230 -1.43 22.55 12.93
CA ARG A 230 -0.21 22.12 13.61
C ARG A 230 0.20 23.19 14.63
N ASP A 231 0.50 22.76 15.86
CA ASP A 231 1.10 23.62 16.88
C ASP A 231 2.55 23.88 16.44
N GLN A 232 2.98 25.15 16.45
CA GLN A 232 4.33 25.56 16.01
C GLN A 232 5.38 25.22 17.08
#